data_AF-A0A0F9LAK2-F1
#
_entry.id   AF-A0A0F9LAK2-F1
#
_cell.length_a   1.000
_cell.length_b   1.000
_cell.length_c   1.000
_cell.angle_alpha   90.00
_cell.angle_beta   90.00
_cell.angle_gamma   90.00
#
_symmetry.space_group_name_H-M   'P 1'
#
loop_
_entity.id
_entity.type
_entity.pdbx_description
1 polymer ?
#
loop_
_entity_poly.entity_id
_entity_poly.type
_entity_poly.pdbx_seq_one_letter_code
_entity_poly.pdbx_strand_id
1 'polypeptide(L)'
;MPRFITRHSDGFPLTEGRVDRRRSPFVEGYPDYPEKVLALARILDTDQFLWAVDAARGFRGYEMCKPVEWEVNVSQGRVLGYVDDDPWFAFLEGKCSTFPCCFSKDRPDSQSFSVLLPFPLRQDELILRRVYKVENPDRASILSEEILGMR
;
A
#
# COMPACT_ATOMS: atom_id res chain seq x y z
N MET A 1 -13.91 -5.49 11.67
CA MET A 1 -13.40 -5.29 10.30
C MET A 1 -11.89 -5.20 10.40
N PRO A 2 -11.13 -5.78 9.45
CA PRO A 2 -9.68 -5.76 9.50
C PRO A 2 -9.15 -4.34 9.32
N ARG A 3 -8.08 -4.03 10.06
CA ARG A 3 -7.42 -2.73 10.03
C ARG A 3 -6.12 -2.83 9.25
N PHE A 4 -5.91 -1.88 8.36
CA PHE A 4 -4.71 -1.79 7.54
C PHE A 4 -4.10 -0.42 7.70
N ILE A 5 -2.81 -0.33 7.39
CA ILE A 5 -2.13 0.95 7.26
C ILE A 5 -1.57 1.10 5.85
N THR A 6 -1.63 2.32 5.32
CA THR A 6 -1.02 2.70 4.05
C THR A 6 -0.31 4.04 4.18
N ARG A 7 0.74 4.26 3.38
CA ARG A 7 1.57 5.47 3.45
C ARG A 7 1.67 6.14 2.09
N HIS A 8 1.53 7.46 2.07
CA HIS A 8 1.53 8.26 0.86
C HIS A 8 2.27 9.59 1.05
N SER A 9 2.58 10.22 -0.09
CA SER A 9 3.02 11.61 -0.12
C SER A 9 1.96 12.52 0.49
N ASP A 10 2.38 13.69 0.97
CA ASP A 10 1.42 14.69 1.40
C ASP A 10 0.50 15.12 0.24
N GLY A 11 -0.77 15.38 0.55
CA GLY A 11 -1.81 15.72 -0.43
C GLY A 11 -2.31 14.59 -1.33
N PHE A 12 -1.91 13.33 -1.13
CA PHE A 12 -2.46 12.21 -1.91
C PHE A 12 -3.95 11.97 -1.57
N PRO A 13 -4.88 12.05 -2.55
CA PRO A 13 -6.32 12.01 -2.27
C PRO A 13 -6.83 10.56 -2.15
N LEU A 14 -6.89 10.02 -0.93
CA LEU A 14 -7.30 8.62 -0.70
C LEU A 14 -8.71 8.26 -1.16
N THR A 15 -9.61 9.23 -1.25
CA THR A 15 -11.06 9.02 -1.42
C THR A 15 -11.59 9.46 -2.78
N GLU A 16 -10.74 9.98 -3.66
CA GLU A 16 -11.16 10.49 -4.97
C GLU A 16 -10.06 10.41 -6.03
N GLY A 17 -10.47 10.56 -7.30
CA GLY A 17 -9.54 10.59 -8.43
C GLY A 17 -9.09 9.22 -8.91
N ARG A 18 -7.86 9.14 -9.42
CA ARG A 18 -7.24 7.93 -9.96
C ARG A 18 -5.77 7.84 -9.56
N VAL A 19 -5.27 6.62 -9.37
CA VAL A 19 -3.84 6.38 -9.11
C VAL A 19 -3.06 6.42 -10.44
N ASP A 20 -2.09 7.33 -10.54
CA ASP A 20 -1.10 7.32 -11.61
C ASP A 20 0.16 6.56 -11.16
N ARG A 21 0.39 5.39 -11.76
CA ARG A 21 1.52 4.51 -11.41
C ARG A 21 2.87 5.08 -11.82
N ARG A 22 2.91 5.97 -12.82
CA ARG A 22 4.15 6.62 -13.29
C ARG A 22 4.68 7.65 -12.29
N ARG A 23 3.83 8.12 -11.39
CA ARG A 23 4.18 9.04 -10.30
C ARG A 23 4.56 8.33 -9.01
N SER A 24 4.60 7.00 -9.01
CA SER A 24 5.05 6.23 -7.86
C SER A 24 6.52 6.54 -7.56
N PRO A 25 6.90 6.77 -6.29
CA PRO A 25 8.30 6.94 -5.90
C PRO A 25 9.19 5.73 -6.27
N PHE A 26 8.60 4.55 -6.41
CA PHE A 26 9.33 3.35 -6.82
C PHE A 26 9.86 3.39 -8.26
N VAL A 27 9.37 4.28 -9.11
CA VAL A 27 9.85 4.40 -10.50
C VAL A 27 11.33 4.81 -10.55
N GLU A 28 11.81 5.55 -9.56
CA GLU A 28 13.23 5.93 -9.48
C GLU A 28 14.13 4.70 -9.21
N GLY A 29 13.69 3.80 -8.33
CA GLY A 29 14.42 2.57 -8.00
C GLY A 29 14.19 1.41 -8.98
N TYR A 30 13.05 1.40 -9.66
CA TYR A 30 12.61 0.37 -10.58
C TYR A 30 11.96 1.02 -11.81
N PRO A 31 12.73 1.35 -12.87
CA PRO A 31 12.20 2.08 -14.03
C PRO A 31 11.03 1.40 -14.74
N ASP A 32 10.96 0.06 -14.69
CA ASP A 32 9.89 -0.77 -15.26
C ASP A 32 8.75 -1.07 -14.25
N TYR A 33 8.72 -0.37 -13.12
CA TYR A 33 7.68 -0.50 -12.10
C TYR A 33 6.27 -0.35 -12.66
N PRO A 34 5.96 0.65 -13.53
CA PRO A 34 4.62 0.78 -14.09
C PRO A 34 4.19 -0.45 -14.88
N GLU A 35 5.06 -1.04 -15.70
CA GLU A 35 4.80 -2.26 -16.47
C GLU A 35 4.56 -3.47 -15.55
N LYS A 36 5.35 -3.59 -14.49
CA LYS A 36 5.19 -4.64 -13.48
C LYS A 36 3.88 -4.52 -12.71
N VAL A 37 3.48 -3.31 -12.35
CA VAL A 37 2.18 -3.03 -11.74
C VAL A 37 1.03 -3.30 -12.72
N LEU A 38 1.21 -3.05 -14.02
CA LEU A 38 0.22 -3.41 -15.04
C LEU A 38 0.02 -4.93 -15.15
N ALA A 39 1.06 -5.74 -14.94
CA ALA A 39 0.92 -7.20 -14.88
C ALA A 39 0.02 -7.63 -13.70
N LEU A 40 0.21 -7.03 -12.53
CA LEU A 40 -0.67 -7.22 -11.37
C LEU A 40 -2.10 -6.74 -11.65
N ALA A 41 -2.25 -5.56 -12.25
CA ALA A 41 -3.56 -4.96 -12.55
C ALA A 41 -4.43 -5.86 -13.44
N ARG A 42 -3.82 -6.57 -14.40
CA ARG A 42 -4.52 -7.55 -15.26
C ARG A 42 -5.10 -8.73 -14.48
N ILE A 43 -4.46 -9.13 -13.39
CA ILE A 43 -4.94 -10.22 -12.52
C ILE A 43 -6.02 -9.73 -11.56
N LEU A 44 -5.91 -8.48 -11.10
CA LEU A 44 -6.92 -7.86 -10.24
C LEU A 44 -8.18 -7.45 -10.98
N ASP A 45 -8.12 -7.37 -12.30
CA ASP A 45 -9.13 -6.72 -13.16
C ASP A 45 -9.35 -5.24 -12.80
N THR A 46 -8.29 -4.57 -12.31
CA THR A 46 -8.30 -3.13 -12.02
C THR A 46 -6.88 -2.58 -11.91
N ASP A 47 -6.67 -1.36 -12.40
CA ASP A 47 -5.45 -0.58 -12.19
C ASP A 47 -5.56 0.38 -10.99
N GLN A 48 -6.72 0.43 -10.32
CA GLN A 48 -7.02 1.31 -9.20
C GLN A 48 -6.98 0.56 -7.87
N PHE A 49 -5.81 0.59 -7.22
CA PHE A 49 -5.58 -0.06 -5.94
C PHE A 49 -4.44 0.57 -5.15
N LEU A 50 -4.51 0.42 -3.83
CA LEU A 50 -3.49 0.88 -2.88
C LEU A 50 -2.73 -0.30 -2.30
N TRP A 51 -1.46 -0.05 -2.00
CA TRP A 51 -0.62 -0.95 -1.24
C TRP A 51 -0.80 -0.66 0.26
N ALA A 52 -1.13 -1.66 1.04
CA ALA A 52 -1.30 -1.54 2.48
C ALA A 52 -0.68 -2.74 3.20
N VAL A 53 -0.61 -2.66 4.52
CA VAL A 53 -0.15 -3.75 5.37
C VAL A 53 -1.08 -3.89 6.56
N ASP A 54 -1.09 -5.04 7.23
CA ASP A 54 -1.86 -5.21 8.46
C ASP A 54 -1.41 -4.17 9.51
N ALA A 55 -2.37 -3.48 10.14
CA ALA A 55 -2.05 -2.46 11.14
C ALA A 55 -1.26 -3.02 12.33
N ALA A 56 -1.49 -4.30 12.67
CA ALA A 56 -0.73 -4.97 13.74
C ALA A 56 0.72 -5.27 13.35
N ARG A 57 1.02 -5.40 12.06
CA ARG A 57 2.39 -5.66 11.56
C ARG A 57 3.23 -4.38 11.53
N GLY A 58 2.63 -3.27 11.12
CA GLY A 58 3.38 -2.05 10.83
C GLY A 58 4.18 -2.13 9.53
N PHE A 59 4.78 -1.01 9.14
CA PHE A 59 5.82 -0.97 8.11
C PHE A 59 7.19 -1.22 8.73
N ARG A 60 8.10 -1.89 8.01
CA ARG A 60 9.47 -2.18 8.48
C ARG A 60 10.34 -0.93 8.65
N GLY A 61 10.03 0.14 7.92
CA GLY A 61 10.75 1.42 7.96
C GLY A 61 9.93 2.56 7.37
N TYR A 62 10.47 3.78 7.42
CA TYR A 62 9.85 4.98 6.88
C TYR A 62 10.39 5.33 5.49
N GLU A 63 9.49 5.55 4.55
CA GLU A 63 9.84 6.07 3.23
C GLU A 63 9.79 7.61 3.30
N MET A 64 10.92 8.28 3.06
CA MET A 64 11.03 9.75 3.13
C MET A 64 9.99 10.47 2.27
N CYS A 65 9.63 9.87 1.13
CA CYS A 65 8.66 10.40 0.18
C CYS A 65 7.19 10.14 0.56
N LYS A 66 6.93 9.39 1.63
CA LYS A 66 5.59 9.04 2.11
C LYS A 66 5.41 9.32 3.62
N PRO A 67 5.43 10.60 4.02
CA PRO A 67 5.36 10.98 5.43
C PRO A 67 3.97 10.84 6.03
N VAL A 68 2.92 10.60 5.24
CA VAL A 68 1.54 10.50 5.74
C VAL A 68 1.12 9.04 5.81
N GLU A 69 0.83 8.56 7.01
CA GLU A 69 0.24 7.24 7.26
C GLU A 69 -1.24 7.36 7.54
N TRP A 70 -1.99 6.42 6.99
CA TRP A 70 -3.43 6.29 7.22
C TRP A 70 -3.72 4.91 7.78
N GLU A 71 -4.45 4.86 8.90
CA GLU A 71 -5.11 3.64 9.35
C GLU A 71 -6.50 3.60 8.75
N VAL A 72 -6.83 2.47 8.13
CA VAL A 72 -8.07 2.27 7.39
C VAL A 72 -8.74 0.98 7.81
N ASN A 73 -10.07 0.98 7.80
CA ASN A 73 -10.91 -0.13 8.20
C ASN A 73 -11.72 -0.63 7.01
N VAL A 74 -11.13 -1.50 6.21
CA VAL A 74 -11.72 -2.00 4.97
C VAL A 74 -12.34 -3.37 5.21
N SER A 75 -13.56 -3.58 4.74
CA SER A 75 -14.21 -4.89 4.89
C SER A 75 -13.46 -5.97 4.09
N GLN A 76 -13.44 -7.20 4.61
CA GLN A 76 -12.72 -8.31 3.96
C GLN A 76 -13.18 -8.54 2.52
N GLY A 77 -14.48 -8.40 2.24
CA GLY A 77 -15.04 -8.54 0.88
C GLY A 77 -14.63 -7.44 -0.10
N ARG A 78 -13.98 -6.37 0.36
CA ARG A 78 -13.40 -5.32 -0.49
C ARG A 78 -11.91 -5.49 -0.74
N VAL A 79 -11.23 -6.34 0.01
CA VAL A 79 -9.80 -6.64 -0.21
C VAL A 79 -9.65 -7.29 -1.59
N LEU A 80 -8.76 -6.73 -2.43
CA LEU A 80 -8.56 -7.21 -3.80
C LEU A 80 -7.68 -8.46 -3.85
N GLY A 81 -6.82 -8.61 -2.84
CA GLY A 81 -5.98 -9.77 -2.62
C GLY A 81 -4.72 -9.39 -1.82
N TYR A 82 -3.75 -10.29 -1.87
CA TYR A 82 -2.53 -10.26 -1.09
C TYR A 82 -1.34 -10.44 -1.99
N VAL A 83 -0.25 -9.77 -1.66
CA VAL A 83 1.02 -9.88 -2.36
C VAL A 83 2.07 -10.35 -1.37
N ASP A 84 2.73 -11.46 -1.65
CA ASP A 84 3.91 -11.86 -0.88
C ASP A 84 5.05 -10.90 -1.22
N ASP A 85 5.60 -10.27 -0.19
CA ASP A 85 6.56 -9.18 -0.32
C ASP A 85 7.86 -9.69 -0.96
N ASP A 86 8.35 -10.88 -0.58
CA ASP A 86 9.67 -11.35 -1.02
C ASP A 86 9.68 -11.72 -2.53
N PRO A 87 8.71 -12.52 -3.05
CA PRO A 87 8.58 -12.77 -4.48
C PRO A 87 8.29 -11.50 -5.29
N TRP A 88 7.53 -10.55 -4.72
CA TRP A 88 7.29 -9.26 -5.38
C TRP A 88 8.58 -8.47 -5.57
N PHE A 89 9.42 -8.35 -4.53
CA PHE A 89 10.72 -7.68 -4.67
C PHE A 89 11.64 -8.41 -5.64
N ALA A 90 11.67 -9.75 -5.62
CA ALA A 90 12.42 -10.52 -6.62
C ALA A 90 11.92 -10.29 -8.06
N PHE A 91 10.61 -10.13 -8.26
CA PHE A 91 10.02 -9.76 -9.54
C PHE A 91 10.39 -8.33 -9.96
N LEU A 92 10.34 -7.36 -9.03
CA LEU A 92 10.81 -5.99 -9.25
C LEU A 92 12.30 -5.94 -9.64
N GLU A 93 13.11 -6.84 -9.13
CA GLU A 93 14.54 -6.93 -9.47
C GLU A 93 14.84 -7.76 -10.73
N GLY A 94 13.82 -8.30 -11.40
CA GLY A 94 14.00 -9.16 -12.59
C GLY A 94 14.58 -10.54 -12.28
N LYS A 95 14.63 -10.94 -11.01
CA LYS A 95 15.11 -12.27 -10.56
C LYS A 95 14.06 -13.37 -10.74
N CYS A 96 12.81 -12.99 -10.95
CA CYS A 96 11.71 -13.90 -11.29
C CYS A 96 11.03 -13.43 -12.57
N SER A 97 10.75 -14.36 -13.49
CA SER A 97 10.14 -14.06 -14.79
C SER A 97 8.61 -14.12 -14.79
N THR A 98 8.00 -14.73 -13.77
CA THR A 98 6.55 -14.97 -13.74
C THR A 98 5.92 -14.39 -12.49
N PHE A 99 5.15 -13.32 -12.69
CA PHE A 99 4.35 -12.65 -11.67
C PHE A 99 3.36 -13.54 -10.86
N PRO A 100 2.73 -14.62 -11.40
CA PRO A 100 1.69 -15.35 -10.67
C PRO A 100 2.06 -15.93 -9.31
N CYS A 101 3.35 -16.09 -8.98
CA CYS A 101 3.78 -16.61 -7.68
C CYS A 101 3.70 -15.60 -6.53
N CYS A 102 3.53 -14.31 -6.81
CA CYS A 102 3.51 -13.28 -5.75
C CYS A 102 2.10 -12.86 -5.32
N PHE A 103 1.04 -13.24 -6.03
CA PHE A 103 -0.33 -12.80 -5.74
C PHE A 103 -1.24 -13.95 -5.29
N SER A 104 -2.08 -13.68 -4.29
CA SER A 104 -3.13 -14.59 -3.82
C SER A 104 -4.44 -13.84 -3.55
N LYS A 105 -5.57 -14.48 -3.81
CA LYS A 105 -6.89 -13.98 -3.36
C LYS A 105 -7.12 -14.26 -1.88
N ASP A 106 -6.54 -15.34 -1.39
CA ASP A 106 -6.64 -15.76 0.01
C ASP A 106 -5.46 -15.20 0.81
N ARG A 107 -5.72 -14.90 2.08
CA ARG A 107 -4.67 -14.39 3.00
C ARG A 107 -3.59 -15.47 3.14
N PRO A 108 -2.32 -15.19 2.80
CA PRO A 108 -1.26 -16.17 2.94
C PRO A 108 -0.93 -16.39 4.42
N ASP A 109 -0.41 -17.58 4.73
CA ASP A 109 0.08 -17.92 6.07
C ASP A 109 1.44 -17.26 6.40
N SER A 110 2.11 -16.69 5.38
CA SER A 110 3.36 -15.96 5.58
C SER A 110 3.13 -14.68 6.40
N GLN A 111 4.14 -14.23 7.13
CA GLN A 111 4.06 -12.94 7.86
C GLN A 111 4.47 -11.75 6.97
N SER A 112 5.03 -12.04 5.80
CA SER A 112 5.65 -11.06 4.89
C SER A 112 4.76 -10.84 3.67
N PHE A 113 3.55 -10.32 3.88
CA PHE A 113 2.67 -9.93 2.78
C PHE A 113 2.15 -8.51 2.93
N SER A 114 1.83 -7.94 1.78
CA SER A 114 1.06 -6.73 1.64
C SER A 114 -0.37 -7.03 1.21
N VAL A 115 -1.26 -6.09 1.50
CA VAL A 115 -2.68 -6.16 1.19
C VAL A 115 -2.99 -5.15 0.10
N LEU A 116 -3.74 -5.60 -0.91
CA LEU A 116 -4.20 -4.73 -1.99
C LEU A 116 -5.62 -4.26 -1.68
N LEU A 117 -5.77 -2.95 -1.48
CA LEU A 117 -7.05 -2.31 -1.20
C LEU A 117 -7.57 -1.62 -2.45
N PRO A 118 -8.89 -1.54 -2.65
CA PRO A 118 -9.47 -0.84 -3.79
C PRO A 118 -9.22 0.66 -3.66
N PHE A 119 -9.08 1.34 -4.80
CA PHE A 119 -9.03 2.79 -4.85
C PHE A 119 -10.17 3.34 -5.73
N PRO A 120 -10.84 4.44 -5.36
CA PRO A 120 -10.69 5.16 -4.10
C PRO A 120 -11.23 4.39 -2.88
N LEU A 121 -10.73 4.75 -1.69
CA LEU A 121 -11.33 4.32 -0.43
C LEU A 121 -12.61 5.13 -0.16
N ARG A 122 -13.51 4.57 0.64
CA ARG A 122 -14.68 5.32 1.13
C ARG A 122 -14.29 6.17 2.33
N GLN A 123 -15.00 7.26 2.54
CA GLN A 123 -14.73 8.17 3.66
C GLN A 123 -14.88 7.48 5.03
N ASP A 124 -15.84 6.57 5.17
CA ASP A 124 -16.09 5.79 6.38
C ASP A 124 -15.05 4.70 6.64
N GLU A 125 -14.18 4.41 5.67
CA GLU A 125 -13.05 3.49 5.84
C GLU A 125 -11.83 4.19 6.45
N LEU A 126 -11.79 5.52 6.52
CA LEU A 126 -10.67 6.26 7.10
C LEU A 126 -10.83 6.39 8.63
N ILE A 127 -9.85 5.87 9.38
CA ILE A 127 -9.92 5.83 10.85
C ILE A 127 -9.01 6.88 11.46
N LEU A 128 -7.77 6.94 10.98
CA LEU A 128 -6.71 7.75 11.58
C LEU A 128 -5.77 8.24 10.50
N ARG A 129 -5.30 9.47 10.65
CA ARG A 129 -4.23 10.05 9.84
C ARG A 129 -3.09 10.48 10.75
N ARG A 130 -1.87 10.00 10.47
CA ARG A 130 -0.63 10.43 11.12
C ARG A 130 0.29 11.08 10.11
N VAL A 131 0.85 12.23 10.46
CA VAL A 131 1.89 12.89 9.68
C VAL A 131 3.20 12.77 10.43
N TYR A 132 4.21 12.25 9.76
CA TYR A 132 5.53 12.04 10.31
C TYR A 132 6.54 13.05 9.76
N LYS A 133 7.42 13.53 10.64
CA LYS A 133 8.72 14.05 10.24
C LYS A 133 9.68 12.87 10.18
N VAL A 134 9.98 12.41 8.97
CA VAL A 134 10.93 11.33 8.73
C VAL A 134 12.33 11.93 8.63
N GLU A 135 13.23 11.55 9.53
CA GLU A 135 14.64 11.97 9.50
C GLU A 135 15.49 10.99 8.69
N ASN A 136 15.19 9.69 8.85
CA ASN A 136 15.74 8.59 8.08
C ASN A 136 14.79 7.37 8.17
N PRO A 137 15.04 6.27 7.43
CA PRO A 137 14.15 5.11 7.42
C PRO A 137 13.87 4.46 8.78
N ASP A 138 14.77 4.61 9.76
CA ASP A 138 14.64 4.03 11.09
C ASP A 138 14.16 5.04 12.15
N ARG A 139 14.08 6.33 11.79
CA ARG A 139 13.77 7.42 12.72
C ARG A 139 12.77 8.41 12.13
N ALA A 140 11.59 8.42 12.73
CA ALA A 140 10.57 9.43 12.48
C ALA A 140 9.89 9.86 13.79
N SER A 141 9.33 11.07 13.78
CA SER A 141 8.51 11.60 14.88
C SER A 141 7.14 12.02 14.36
N ILE A 142 6.10 11.84 15.17
CA ILE A 142 4.75 12.28 14.81
C ILE A 142 4.71 13.81 14.93
N LEU A 143 4.33 14.47 13.83
CA LEU A 143 4.03 15.90 13.80
C LEU A 143 2.57 16.19 14.12
N SER A 144 1.67 15.36 13.63
CA SER A 144 0.23 15.48 13.90
C SER A 144 -0.46 14.13 13.80
N GLU A 145 -1.51 13.97 14.58
CA GLU A 145 -2.42 12.82 14.54
C GLU A 145 -3.87 13.33 14.53
N GLU A 146 -4.70 12.76 13.67
CA GLU A 146 -6.09 13.15 13.48
C GLU A 146 -6.97 11.90 13.41
N ILE A 147 -7.91 11.77 14.35
CA ILE A 147 -8.90 10.68 14.39
C ILE A 147 -10.11 11.09 13.53
N LEU A 148 -10.46 10.25 12.56
CA LEU A 148 -11.48 10.53 11.55
C LEU A 148 -12.76 9.70 11.76
N GLY A 149 -12.62 8.50 12.35
CA GLY A 149 -13.68 7.50 12.51
C GLY A 149 -14.54 7.61 13.79
N MET A 150 -14.60 8.76 14.45
CA MET A 150 -15.49 8.98 15.60
C MET A 150 -16.75 9.76 15.18
N ARG A 151 -17.69 9.08 14.53
CA ARG A 151 -19.09 9.53 14.41
C ARG A 151 -20.04 8.36 14.58
#